data_AF-A0A7C5JJ14-F1
#
_entry.id   AF-A0A7C5JJ14-F1
#
_cell.length_a   1.000
_cell.length_b   1.000
_cell.length_c   1.000
_cell.angle_alpha   90.00
_cell.angle_beta   90.00
_cell.angle_gamma   90.00
#
_symmetry.space_group_name_H-M   'P 1'
#
loop_
_entity.id
_entity.type
_entity.pdbx_description
1 polymer ?
#
loop_
_entity_poly.entity_id
_entity_poly.type
_entity_poly.pdbx_seq_one_letter_code
_entity_poly.pdbx_strand_id
1 'polypeptide(L)'
;MNILYENQNIPKELEPHIQKQTALHPYFELSFSGIKPKNYCGFLSIADQSYFITPKIANDQTQNLNTFIYMLIYAYDIKLSNEDLLNVANQEYTIFELFIRLFSDTLLNELKRGVFKQYITLGENLKRLRGKYLIEKNFMNFHHQNIYCEFDEFSMDNELNRFFLFAIRMFKKYSHYPNLSRCEMILD
;
A
#
# COMPACT_ATOMS: atom_id res chain seq x y z
N MET A 1 20.59 3.69 6.47
CA MET A 1 19.73 4.37 5.47
C MET A 1 20.64 5.01 4.45
N ASN A 2 20.44 4.73 3.16
CA ASN A 2 21.35 5.19 2.10
C ASN A 2 20.73 6.38 1.36
N ILE A 3 21.52 7.42 1.09
CA ILE A 3 21.07 8.62 0.38
C ILE A 3 21.68 8.63 -1.03
N LEU A 4 20.82 8.84 -2.01
CA LEU A 4 21.13 9.09 -3.42
C LEU A 4 20.65 10.50 -3.78
N TYR A 5 21.15 11.03 -4.88
CA TYR A 5 20.72 12.32 -5.41
C TYR A 5 20.18 12.18 -6.82
N GLU A 6 19.13 12.94 -7.11
CA GLU A 6 18.66 13.10 -8.48
C GLU A 6 19.79 13.61 -9.38
N ASN A 7 19.86 13.12 -10.62
CA ASN A 7 20.89 13.50 -11.58
C ASN A 7 22.33 13.30 -11.07
N GLN A 8 22.59 12.33 -10.19
CA GLN A 8 23.95 11.85 -9.88
C GLN A 8 24.05 10.35 -10.10
N ASN A 9 25.25 9.88 -10.45
CA ASN A 9 25.49 8.46 -10.61
C ASN A 9 25.26 7.72 -9.29
N ILE A 10 24.52 6.62 -9.37
CA ILE A 10 24.33 5.71 -8.24
C ILE A 10 25.61 4.89 -7.99
N PRO A 11 25.81 4.34 -6.79
CA PRO A 11 26.84 3.36 -6.53
C PRO A 11 26.84 2.21 -7.54
N LYS A 12 28.02 1.80 -8.02
CA LYS A 12 28.17 0.74 -9.04
C LYS A 12 27.51 -0.58 -8.65
N GLU A 13 27.43 -0.86 -7.35
CA GLU A 13 26.80 -2.06 -6.79
C GLU A 13 25.29 -2.11 -7.07
N LEU A 14 24.63 -0.96 -7.24
CA LEU A 14 23.19 -0.88 -7.52
C LEU A 14 22.86 -0.98 -9.01
N GLU A 15 23.82 -0.68 -9.88
CA GLU A 15 23.58 -0.63 -11.33
C GLU A 15 22.98 -1.94 -11.89
N PRO A 16 23.47 -3.14 -11.52
CA PRO A 16 22.89 -4.40 -12.00
C PRO A 16 21.43 -4.59 -11.59
N HIS A 17 21.02 -4.08 -10.43
CA HIS A 17 19.64 -4.18 -9.95
C HIS A 17 18.70 -3.30 -10.78
N ILE A 18 19.13 -2.06 -11.10
CA ILE A 18 18.35 -1.15 -11.95
C ILE A 18 18.29 -1.67 -13.39
N GLN A 19 19.39 -2.21 -13.93
CA GLN A 19 19.44 -2.75 -15.29
C GLN A 19 18.50 -3.93 -15.49
N LYS A 20 18.48 -4.87 -14.53
CA LYS A 20 17.63 -6.07 -14.60
C LYS A 20 16.13 -5.75 -14.49
N GLN A 21 15.76 -4.64 -13.82
CA GLN A 21 14.38 -4.30 -13.55
C GLN A 21 13.86 -3.22 -14.50
N THR A 22 13.27 -3.64 -15.62
CA THR A 22 12.72 -2.76 -16.67
C THR A 22 11.69 -1.75 -16.16
N ALA A 23 10.95 -2.10 -15.11
CA ALA A 23 10.01 -1.19 -14.45
C ALA A 23 10.66 0.08 -13.87
N LEU A 24 11.98 0.08 -13.63
CA LEU A 24 12.72 1.23 -13.10
C LEU A 24 13.27 2.15 -14.20
N HIS A 25 13.35 1.69 -15.45
CA HIS A 25 13.94 2.47 -16.56
C HIS A 25 13.26 3.82 -16.84
N PRO A 26 11.95 4.03 -16.59
CA PRO A 26 11.37 5.37 -16.69
C PRO A 26 12.00 6.40 -15.73
N TYR A 27 12.43 5.96 -14.55
CA TYR A 27 12.94 6.83 -13.48
C TYR A 27 14.45 7.03 -13.52
N PHE A 28 15.18 6.18 -14.24
CA PHE A 28 16.64 6.20 -14.32
C PHE A 28 17.11 6.47 -15.75
N GLU A 29 18.19 7.22 -15.89
CA GLU A 29 18.93 7.39 -17.15
C GLU A 29 20.10 6.40 -17.15
N LEU A 30 20.10 5.48 -18.12
CA LEU A 30 21.17 4.50 -18.33
C LEU A 30 22.11 5.05 -19.40
N SER A 31 23.37 5.27 -19.03
CA SER A 31 24.38 5.83 -19.94
C SER A 31 25.70 5.06 -19.82
N PHE A 32 26.60 5.24 -20.80
CA PHE A 32 27.96 4.69 -20.71
C PHE A 32 28.76 5.23 -19.51
N SER A 33 28.44 6.44 -19.04
CA SER A 33 29.07 7.07 -17.88
C SER A 33 28.52 6.58 -16.53
N GLY A 34 27.53 5.69 -16.53
CA GLY A 34 26.87 5.16 -15.34
C GLY A 34 25.35 5.33 -15.38
N ILE A 35 24.70 4.92 -14.30
CA ILE A 35 23.25 5.05 -14.12
C ILE A 35 22.97 6.16 -13.11
N LYS A 36 22.05 7.07 -13.44
CA LYS A 36 21.61 8.13 -12.52
C LYS A 36 20.09 8.20 -12.47
N PRO A 37 19.48 8.54 -11.31
CA PRO A 37 18.07 8.92 -11.29
C PRO A 37 17.89 10.17 -12.16
N LYS A 38 16.76 10.29 -12.85
CA LYS A 38 16.36 11.53 -13.53
C LYS A 38 15.89 12.56 -12.49
N ASN A 39 15.01 13.49 -12.87
CA ASN A 39 14.37 14.47 -11.97
C ASN A 39 13.28 13.85 -11.07
N TYR A 40 13.55 12.65 -10.53
CA TYR A 40 12.64 11.94 -9.64
C TYR A 40 13.29 11.81 -8.27
N CYS A 41 12.67 12.42 -7.27
CA CYS A 41 12.99 12.21 -5.86
C CYS A 41 12.00 11.21 -5.25
N GLY A 42 12.43 10.47 -4.22
CA GLY A 42 11.56 9.51 -3.56
C GLY A 42 12.32 8.43 -2.81
N PHE A 43 11.66 7.29 -2.64
CA PHE A 43 12.16 6.14 -1.92
C PHE A 43 12.29 4.94 -2.86
N LEU A 44 13.35 4.15 -2.68
CA LEU A 44 13.63 2.95 -3.44
C LEU A 44 14.14 1.86 -2.52
N SER A 45 13.48 0.70 -2.50
CA SER A 45 13.94 -0.48 -1.76
C SER A 45 14.43 -1.54 -2.74
N ILE A 46 15.69 -1.96 -2.61
CA ILE A 46 16.32 -2.99 -3.44
C ILE A 46 17.09 -3.93 -2.53
N ALA A 47 16.83 -5.25 -2.63
CA ALA A 47 17.54 -6.29 -1.88
C ALA A 47 17.65 -5.98 -0.36
N ASP A 48 16.52 -5.62 0.26
CA ASP A 48 16.40 -5.24 1.67
C ASP A 48 17.20 -4.00 2.09
N GLN A 49 17.78 -3.26 1.13
CA GLN A 49 18.39 -1.97 1.34
C GLN A 49 17.47 -0.84 0.89
N SER A 50 17.34 0.15 1.76
CA SER A 50 16.50 1.32 1.58
C SER A 50 17.31 2.54 1.14
N TYR A 51 16.93 3.12 0.01
CA TYR A 51 17.55 4.29 -0.61
C TYR A 51 16.56 5.45 -0.70
N PHE A 52 17.04 6.64 -0.36
CA PHE A 52 16.32 7.89 -0.57
C PHE A 52 16.97 8.67 -1.69
N ILE A 53 16.22 8.93 -2.76
CA ILE A 53 16.65 9.83 -3.82
C ILE A 53 16.18 11.22 -3.41
N THR A 54 17.12 12.07 -3.00
CA THR A 54 16.86 13.39 -2.44
C THR A 54 17.13 14.50 -3.45
N PRO A 55 16.41 15.64 -3.33
CA PRO A 55 16.68 16.83 -4.13
C PRO A 55 17.98 17.49 -3.68
N LYS A 56 18.64 18.20 -4.59
CA LYS A 56 19.87 18.97 -4.30
C LYS A 56 19.52 20.41 -3.92
N ILE A 57 19.15 20.64 -2.66
CA ILE A 57 18.70 21.97 -2.19
C ILE A 57 19.84 22.72 -1.47
N ALA A 58 20.60 22.02 -0.63
CA ALA A 58 21.69 22.50 0.18
C ALA A 58 22.91 21.57 0.05
N ASN A 59 24.06 22.04 0.55
CA ASN A 59 25.28 21.23 0.61
C ASN A 59 25.24 20.17 1.74
N ASP A 60 24.25 20.24 2.63
CA ASP A 60 24.06 19.29 3.73
C ASP A 60 23.01 18.22 3.39
N GLN A 61 23.40 16.95 3.55
CA GLN A 61 22.57 15.81 3.17
C GLN A 61 21.33 15.66 4.06
N THR A 62 21.51 15.91 5.36
CA THR A 62 20.44 15.80 6.37
C THR A 62 19.41 16.90 6.14
N GLN A 63 19.87 18.11 5.83
CA GLN A 63 19.03 19.25 5.48
C GLN A 63 18.23 18.97 4.20
N ASN A 64 18.84 18.39 3.17
CA ASN A 64 18.14 18.01 1.94
C ASN A 64 17.02 17.01 2.20
N LEU A 65 17.30 15.96 2.98
CA LEU A 65 16.31 14.96 3.35
C LEU A 65 15.16 15.57 4.17
N ASN A 66 15.47 16.35 5.21
CA ASN A 66 14.47 16.99 6.06
C ASN A 66 13.60 17.97 5.27
N THR A 67 14.22 18.74 4.36
CA THR A 67 13.50 19.67 3.49
C THR A 67 12.59 18.91 2.52
N PHE A 68 13.07 17.81 1.93
CA PHE A 68 12.26 16.97 1.06
C PHE A 68 11.05 16.37 1.79
N ILE A 69 11.25 15.87 3.01
CA ILE A 69 10.17 15.36 3.86
C ILE A 69 9.16 16.47 4.18
N TYR A 70 9.63 17.65 4.57
CA TYR A 70 8.79 18.82 4.82
C TYR A 70 7.96 19.20 3.57
N MET A 71 8.58 19.21 2.39
CA MET A 71 7.90 19.48 1.13
C MET A 71 6.81 18.46 0.83
N LEU A 72 7.05 17.16 1.09
CA LEU A 72 6.03 16.13 0.92
C LEU A 72 4.86 16.34 1.89
N ILE A 73 5.14 16.60 3.17
CA ILE A 73 4.12 16.86 4.18
C ILE A 73 3.26 18.05 3.76
N TYR A 74 3.90 19.14 3.33
CA TYR A 74 3.22 20.36 2.90
C TYR A 74 2.40 20.15 1.62
N ALA A 75 2.99 19.55 0.58
CA ALA A 75 2.35 19.40 -0.73
C ALA A 75 1.14 18.45 -0.69
N TYR A 76 1.18 17.43 0.17
CA TYR A 76 0.11 16.44 0.32
C TYR A 76 -0.83 16.73 1.50
N ASP A 77 -0.73 17.92 2.13
CA ASP A 77 -1.50 18.32 3.31
C ASP A 77 -1.55 17.23 4.40
N ILE A 78 -0.39 16.62 4.66
CA ILE A 78 -0.28 15.51 5.60
C ILE A 78 -0.39 16.08 7.02
N LYS A 79 -1.48 15.73 7.71
CA LYS A 79 -1.68 16.09 9.11
C LYS A 79 -0.86 15.19 10.01
N LEU A 80 0.31 15.68 10.41
CA LEU A 80 1.16 15.01 11.39
C LEU A 80 0.68 15.29 12.80
N SER A 81 0.64 14.25 13.63
CA SER A 81 0.48 14.42 15.07
C SER A 81 1.77 14.98 15.68
N ASN A 82 1.70 15.50 16.91
CA ASN A 82 2.89 15.93 17.64
C ASN A 82 3.87 14.76 17.86
N GLU A 83 3.36 13.54 18.01
CA GLU A 83 4.18 12.34 18.10
C GLU A 83 4.94 12.08 16.80
N ASP A 84 4.29 12.26 15.64
CA ASP A 84 4.94 12.11 14.33
C ASP A 84 6.05 13.14 14.13
N LEU A 85 5.85 14.38 14.55
CA LEU A 85 6.87 15.44 14.47
C LEU A 85 8.10 15.13 15.33
N LEU A 86 7.90 14.63 16.55
CA LEU A 86 8.99 14.21 17.44
C LEU A 86 9.73 12.98 16.90
N ASN A 87 8.99 12.05 16.32
CA ASN A 87 9.50 10.83 15.71
C ASN A 87 10.33 11.10 14.45
N VAL A 88 9.88 12.02 13.59
CA VAL A 88 10.64 12.48 12.41
C VAL A 88 11.94 13.17 12.84
N ALA A 89 11.92 13.93 13.94
CA ALA A 89 13.12 14.58 14.48
C ALA A 89 14.15 13.57 15.05
N ASN A 90 13.70 12.42 15.54
CA ASN A 90 14.55 11.38 16.15
C ASN A 90 15.16 10.37 15.16
N GLN A 91 15.11 10.63 13.85
CA GLN A 91 15.82 9.90 12.77
C GLN A 91 15.50 8.40 12.61
N GLU A 92 14.77 7.77 13.53
CA GLU A 92 14.44 6.33 13.48
C GLU A 92 13.32 6.01 12.50
N TYR A 93 12.51 7.00 12.11
CA TYR A 93 11.40 6.81 11.18
C TYR A 93 11.82 7.09 9.74
N THR A 94 11.95 6.02 8.96
CA THR A 94 11.98 6.15 7.49
C THR A 94 10.64 6.77 7.03
N ILE A 95 10.66 7.65 6.03
CA ILE A 95 9.43 8.24 5.45
C ILE A 95 8.39 7.17 5.08
N PHE A 96 8.87 5.98 4.72
CA PHE A 96 8.03 4.85 4.38
C PHE A 96 7.20 4.37 5.58
N GLU A 97 7.81 4.28 6.77
CA GLU A 97 7.11 3.99 8.02
C GLU A 97 6.07 5.08 8.35
N LEU A 98 6.39 6.35 8.10
CA LEU A 98 5.43 7.45 8.28
C LEU A 98 4.21 7.29 7.36
N PHE A 99 4.41 6.97 6.08
CA PHE A 99 3.30 6.72 5.15
C PHE A 99 2.46 5.51 5.56
N ILE A 100 3.09 4.44 6.04
CA ILE A 100 2.37 3.26 6.55
C ILE A 100 1.49 3.62 7.75
N ARG A 101 2.00 4.43 8.67
CA ARG A 101 1.25 4.93 9.83
C ARG A 101 0.04 5.74 9.40
N LEU A 102 0.27 6.78 8.60
CA LEU A 102 -0.78 7.64 8.05
C LEU A 102 -1.86 6.84 7.33
N PHE A 103 -1.47 5.87 6.50
CA PHE A 103 -2.38 4.95 5.84
C PHE A 103 -3.22 4.16 6.86
N SER A 104 -2.58 3.51 7.82
CA SER A 104 -3.27 2.64 8.79
C SER A 104 -4.16 3.42 9.76
N ASP A 105 -3.77 4.64 10.14
CA ASP A 105 -4.57 5.53 11.00
C ASP A 105 -5.83 6.00 10.28
N THR A 106 -5.65 6.46 9.03
CA THR A 106 -6.75 6.91 8.19
C THR A 106 -7.70 5.75 7.92
N LEU A 107 -7.18 4.59 7.54
CA LEU A 107 -7.99 3.40 7.30
C LEU A 107 -8.75 2.96 8.56
N LEU A 108 -8.10 2.90 9.72
CA LEU A 108 -8.75 2.53 10.97
C LEU A 108 -9.89 3.51 11.32
N ASN A 109 -9.69 4.80 11.09
CA ASN A 109 -10.71 5.82 11.34
C ASN A 109 -11.92 5.65 10.41
N GLU A 110 -11.72 5.29 9.14
CA GLU A 110 -12.82 4.97 8.23
C GLU A 110 -13.51 3.66 8.61
N LEU A 111 -12.76 2.61 8.95
CA LEU A 111 -13.34 1.32 9.38
C LEU A 111 -14.18 1.46 10.66
N LYS A 112 -13.79 2.35 11.59
CA LYS A 112 -14.57 2.67 12.79
C LYS A 112 -15.93 3.30 12.48
N ARG A 113 -16.08 3.98 11.34
CA ARG A 113 -17.38 4.54 10.89
C ARG A 113 -18.28 3.45 10.30
N GLY A 114 -17.68 2.40 9.77
CA GLY A 114 -18.35 1.21 9.26
C GLY A 114 -17.56 0.57 8.13
N VAL A 115 -17.49 -0.75 8.14
CA VAL A 115 -16.84 -1.51 7.05
C VAL A 115 -17.68 -1.36 5.78
N PHE A 116 -17.03 -0.99 4.67
CA PHE A 116 -17.69 -0.90 3.38
C PHE A 116 -18.23 -2.29 2.97
N LYS A 117 -19.49 -2.33 2.58
CA LYS A 117 -20.18 -3.54 2.14
C LYS A 117 -20.93 -3.25 0.86
N GLN A 118 -21.06 -4.26 0.02
CA GLN A 118 -21.84 -4.17 -1.22
C GLN A 118 -22.70 -5.41 -1.39
N TYR A 119 -23.75 -5.27 -2.18
CA TYR A 119 -24.56 -6.41 -2.58
C TYR A 119 -23.81 -7.23 -3.64
N ILE A 120 -23.60 -8.51 -3.37
CA ILE A 120 -23.09 -9.49 -4.32
C ILE A 120 -24.17 -10.54 -4.58
N THR A 121 -24.39 -10.90 -5.84
CA THR A 121 -25.36 -11.94 -6.20
C THR A 121 -24.70 -13.30 -6.06
N LEU A 122 -25.31 -14.17 -5.24
CA LEU A 122 -24.85 -15.53 -4.96
C LEU A 122 -25.89 -16.54 -5.43
N GLY A 123 -25.40 -17.72 -5.83
CA GLY A 123 -26.21 -18.83 -6.31
C GLY A 123 -25.87 -20.13 -5.59
N GLU A 124 -26.69 -20.56 -4.62
CA GLU A 124 -26.39 -21.67 -3.72
C GLU A 124 -27.58 -22.62 -3.49
N ASN A 125 -27.27 -23.88 -3.14
CA ASN A 125 -28.27 -24.87 -2.73
C ASN A 125 -28.60 -24.72 -1.25
N LEU A 126 -29.78 -24.20 -0.92
CA LEU A 126 -30.23 -23.92 0.44
C LEU A 126 -31.39 -24.85 0.85
N LYS A 127 -31.52 -25.11 2.15
CA LYS A 127 -32.67 -25.88 2.70
C LYS A 127 -33.99 -25.12 2.66
N ARG A 128 -33.96 -23.82 2.37
CA ARG A 128 -35.11 -22.91 2.33
C ARG A 128 -34.94 -21.95 1.17
N LEU A 129 -36.05 -21.46 0.62
CA LEU A 129 -36.03 -20.45 -0.43
C LEU A 129 -35.53 -19.11 0.12
N ARG A 130 -34.46 -18.56 -0.49
CA ARG A 130 -33.93 -17.20 -0.25
C ARG A 130 -33.82 -16.51 -1.60
N GLY A 131 -34.39 -15.30 -1.73
CA GLY A 131 -34.36 -14.58 -3.00
C GLY A 131 -35.16 -15.27 -4.12
N LYS A 132 -34.53 -15.41 -5.29
CA LYS A 132 -35.14 -15.90 -6.52
C LYS A 132 -35.00 -17.42 -6.65
N TYR A 133 -36.11 -18.09 -6.96
CA TYR A 133 -36.15 -19.51 -7.31
C TYR A 133 -35.78 -19.71 -8.79
N LEU A 134 -34.63 -20.35 -9.06
CA LEU A 134 -34.23 -20.65 -10.43
C LEU A 134 -34.73 -22.04 -10.85
N ILE A 135 -35.85 -22.03 -11.55
CA ILE A 135 -36.57 -23.23 -11.99
C ILE A 135 -35.67 -24.19 -12.77
N GLU A 136 -34.95 -23.70 -13.78
CA GLU A 136 -34.08 -24.51 -14.65
C GLU A 136 -32.98 -25.24 -13.87
N LYS A 137 -32.36 -24.56 -12.90
CA LYS A 137 -31.31 -25.13 -12.03
C LYS A 137 -31.86 -26.18 -11.07
N ASN A 138 -33.09 -26.01 -10.59
CA ASN A 138 -33.72 -26.97 -9.67
C ASN A 138 -34.26 -28.21 -10.36
N PHE A 139 -34.71 -28.13 -11.61
CA PHE A 139 -35.12 -29.30 -12.39
C PHE A 139 -33.96 -30.28 -12.63
N MET A 140 -32.73 -29.77 -12.76
CA MET A 140 -31.52 -30.59 -12.94
C MET A 140 -30.85 -30.97 -11.61
N ASN A 141 -31.39 -30.54 -10.47
CA ASN A 141 -30.78 -30.74 -9.17
C ASN A 141 -31.12 -32.12 -8.62
N PHE A 142 -30.14 -33.01 -8.53
CA PHE A 142 -30.34 -34.38 -8.03
C PHE A 142 -30.65 -34.43 -6.53
N HIS A 143 -30.28 -33.40 -5.77
CA HIS A 143 -30.50 -33.31 -4.32
C HIS A 143 -31.81 -32.56 -4.00
N HIS A 144 -32.94 -33.27 -4.13
CA HIS A 144 -34.30 -32.77 -3.91
C HIS A 144 -34.59 -32.22 -2.50
N GLN A 145 -33.67 -32.38 -1.55
CA GLN A 145 -33.77 -31.82 -0.20
C GLN A 145 -33.29 -30.37 -0.10
N ASN A 146 -32.63 -29.85 -1.15
CA ASN A 146 -32.15 -28.48 -1.23
C ASN A 146 -32.76 -27.78 -2.46
N ILE A 147 -32.86 -26.45 -2.36
CA ILE A 147 -33.37 -25.56 -3.40
C ILE A 147 -32.22 -24.67 -3.87
N TYR A 148 -31.91 -24.71 -5.16
CA TYR A 148 -30.97 -23.76 -5.76
C TYR A 148 -31.63 -22.37 -5.80
N CYS A 149 -31.02 -21.43 -5.09
CA CYS A 149 -31.49 -20.08 -4.88
C CYS A 149 -30.48 -19.07 -5.43
N GLU A 150 -30.97 -18.00 -6.06
CA GLU A 150 -30.15 -16.83 -6.41
C GLU A 150 -30.60 -15.64 -5.55
N PHE A 151 -29.69 -15.03 -4.80
CA PHE A 151 -30.01 -13.94 -3.88
C PHE A 151 -28.84 -12.97 -3.74
N ASP A 152 -29.17 -11.74 -3.34
CA ASP A 152 -28.16 -10.73 -3.05
C ASP A 152 -27.75 -10.79 -1.58
N GLU A 153 -26.45 -10.86 -1.34
CA GLU A 153 -25.85 -10.84 -0.02
C GLU A 153 -25.12 -9.52 0.21
N PHE A 154 -25.40 -8.87 1.34
CA PHE A 154 -24.70 -7.65 1.74
C PHE A 154 -23.35 -8.02 2.37
N SER A 155 -22.34 -8.17 1.52
CA SER A 155 -21.05 -8.76 1.87
C SER A 155 -19.96 -7.70 2.06
N MET A 156 -19.07 -7.96 3.02
CA MET A 156 -17.80 -7.24 3.17
C MET A 156 -16.70 -7.78 2.26
N ASP A 157 -16.87 -8.97 1.68
CA ASP A 157 -15.93 -9.51 0.70
C ASP A 157 -16.15 -8.82 -0.65
N ASN A 158 -15.47 -7.68 -0.81
CA ASN A 158 -15.45 -6.88 -2.03
C ASN A 158 -14.01 -6.54 -2.41
N GLU A 159 -13.83 -6.11 -3.66
CA GLU A 159 -12.51 -5.82 -4.21
C GLU A 159 -11.74 -4.77 -3.39
N LEU A 160 -12.44 -3.76 -2.88
CA LEU A 160 -11.85 -2.69 -2.09
C LEU A 160 -11.32 -3.21 -0.74
N ASN A 161 -12.12 -3.97 0.00
CA ASN A 161 -11.70 -4.55 1.27
C ASN A 161 -10.60 -5.60 1.10
N ARG A 162 -10.66 -6.40 0.03
CA ARG A 162 -9.58 -7.33 -0.34
C ARG A 162 -8.27 -6.60 -0.67
N PHE A 163 -8.35 -5.47 -1.38
CA PHE A 163 -7.20 -4.62 -1.66
C PHE A 163 -6.59 -4.07 -0.37
N PHE A 164 -7.40 -3.53 0.54
CA PHE A 164 -6.92 -3.04 1.83
C PHE A 164 -6.28 -4.15 2.67
N LEU A 165 -6.91 -5.33 2.76
CA LEU A 165 -6.36 -6.48 3.46
C LEU A 165 -5.01 -6.91 2.87
N PHE A 166 -4.90 -6.96 1.55
CA PHE A 166 -3.64 -7.23 0.85
C PHE A 166 -2.57 -6.19 1.16
N ALA A 167 -2.91 -4.89 1.08
CA ALA A 167 -1.99 -3.80 1.37
C ALA A 167 -1.47 -3.85 2.82
N ILE A 168 -2.36 -4.09 3.80
CA ILE A 168 -1.98 -4.26 5.21
C ILE A 168 -1.00 -5.42 5.38
N ARG A 169 -1.29 -6.60 4.81
CA ARG A 169 -0.40 -7.78 4.87
C ARG A 169 0.96 -7.52 4.23
N MET A 170 1.00 -6.71 3.17
CA MET A 170 2.26 -6.27 2.57
C MET A 170 3.02 -5.30 3.47
N PHE A 171 2.37 -4.31 4.07
CA PHE A 171 3.02 -3.33 4.94
C PHE A 171 3.53 -3.92 6.25
N LYS A 172 2.89 -4.98 6.78
CA LYS A 172 3.37 -5.71 7.97
C LYS A 172 4.75 -6.34 7.81
N LYS A 173 5.26 -6.46 6.58
CA LYS A 173 6.65 -6.91 6.30
C LYS A 173 7.69 -5.83 6.60
N TYR A 174 7.27 -4.56 6.62
CA TYR A 174 8.15 -3.39 6.74
C TYR A 174 7.90 -2.59 8.02
N SER A 175 6.74 -2.77 8.65
CA SER A 175 6.31 -2.03 9.83
C SER A 175 5.65 -2.93 10.86
N HIS A 176 5.85 -2.61 12.14
CA HIS A 176 5.15 -3.24 13.26
C HIS A 176 4.13 -2.30 13.92
N TYR A 177 3.69 -1.25 13.21
CA TYR A 177 2.77 -0.29 13.77
C TYR A 177 1.42 -0.94 14.16
N PRO A 178 0.91 -0.74 15.40
CA PRO A 178 -0.23 -1.49 15.92
C PRO A 178 -1.52 -1.39 15.11
N ASN A 179 -1.76 -0.26 14.43
CA ASN A 179 -3.00 -0.05 13.69
C ASN A 179 -3.09 -0.90 12.42
N LEU A 180 -1.97 -1.40 11.89
CA LEU A 180 -2.00 -2.41 10.82
C LEU A 180 -2.72 -3.69 11.28
N SER A 181 -2.34 -4.21 12.45
CA SER A 181 -2.96 -5.42 13.00
C SER A 181 -4.43 -5.19 13.38
N ARG A 182 -4.78 -3.99 13.86
CA ARG A 182 -6.18 -3.64 14.14
C ARG A 182 -7.04 -3.59 12.88
N CYS A 183 -6.52 -2.99 11.80
CA CYS A 183 -7.24 -2.96 10.52
C CYS A 183 -7.40 -4.37 9.94
N GLU A 184 -6.36 -5.22 10.03
CA GLU A 184 -6.45 -6.61 9.59
C GLU A 184 -7.56 -7.36 10.33
N MET A 185 -7.62 -7.27 11.66
CA MET A 185 -8.67 -7.92 12.46
C MET A 185 -10.10 -7.49 12.13
N ILE A 186 -10.30 -6.30 11.54
CA ILE A 186 -11.62 -5.82 11.13
C ILE A 186 -12.01 -6.36 9.75
N LEU A 187 -11.02 -6.63 8.90
CA LEU A 187 -11.20 -7.03 7.50
C LEU A 187 -11.08 -8.55 7.27
N ASP A 188 -10.44 -9.28 8.18
CA ASP A 188 -10.33 -10.74 8.21
C ASP A 188 -11.59 -11.38 8.84
#